data_AF-A0A926FKI2-F1
#
_entry.id   AF-A0A926FKI2-F1
#
_cell.length_a   1.000
_cell.length_b   1.000
_cell.length_c   1.000
_cell.angle_alpha   90.00
_cell.angle_beta   90.00
_cell.angle_gamma   90.00
#
_symmetry.space_group_name_H-M   'P 1'
#
loop_
_entity.id
_entity.type
_entity.pdbx_description
1 polymer ?
#
loop_
_entity_poly.entity_id
_entity_poly.type
_entity_poly.pdbx_seq_one_letter_code
_entity_poly.pdbx_strand_id
1 'polypeptide(L)'
;MPRAAAPRAALPSFDEAPSVILVAGDVDFFVEEEARKVLEHLGGENTEVLHFDDEASPEAVSDALLNRSLFSPRRIVQLDVSRLLGTSSPGKLFEQALEGWERGGPAGRKQAYRAVRGLLSALGTSAGGNAEELA
;
A
#
# COMPACT_ATOMS: atom_id res chain seq x y z
N MET A 1 12.45 26.34 -9.05
CA MET A 1 12.56 25.67 -10.36
C MET A 1 11.64 24.46 -10.31
N PRO A 2 10.52 24.41 -11.05
CA PRO A 2 9.70 23.21 -11.11
C PRO A 2 10.53 22.11 -11.78
N ARG A 3 10.65 20.95 -11.14
CA ARG A 3 11.38 19.79 -11.67
C ARG A 3 10.61 19.31 -12.90
N ALA A 4 11.25 19.29 -14.07
CA ALA A 4 10.63 18.80 -15.29
C ALA A 4 10.06 17.40 -15.04
N ALA A 5 8.79 17.18 -15.39
CA ALA A 5 8.16 15.88 -15.29
C ALA A 5 9.01 14.89 -16.12
N ALA A 6 9.44 13.80 -15.50
CA ALA A 6 10.11 12.72 -16.21
C ALA A 6 9.21 12.27 -17.37
N PRO A 7 9.78 11.97 -18.56
CA PRO A 7 8.99 11.47 -19.68
C PRO A 7 8.23 10.22 -19.24
N ARG A 8 6.91 10.23 -19.48
CA ARG A 8 6.02 9.13 -19.12
C ARG A 8 6.49 7.90 -19.90
N ALA A 9 7.12 6.96 -19.21
CA ALA A 9 7.48 5.69 -19.82
C ALA A 9 6.19 5.06 -20.37
N ALA A 10 6.19 4.66 -21.65
CA ALA A 10 5.05 4.00 -22.23
C ALA A 10 4.76 2.73 -21.41
N LEU A 11 3.50 2.52 -21.03
CA LEU A 11 3.12 1.29 -20.35
C LEU A 11 3.33 0.12 -21.32
N PRO A 12 4.00 -0.97 -20.89
CA PRO A 12 4.19 -2.15 -21.71
C PRO A 12 2.86 -2.89 -21.90
N SER A 13 2.81 -3.74 -22.92
CA SER A 13 1.70 -4.69 -23.07
C SER A 13 1.69 -5.70 -21.91
N PHE A 14 0.55 -6.37 -21.67
CA PHE A 14 0.41 -7.33 -20.57
C PHE A 14 1.51 -8.40 -20.56
N ASP A 15 1.88 -8.93 -21.73
CA ASP A 15 2.88 -10.00 -21.84
C ASP A 15 4.32 -9.49 -21.66
N GLU A 16 4.54 -8.19 -21.82
CA GLU A 16 5.85 -7.52 -21.66
C GLU A 16 5.97 -6.80 -20.31
N ALA A 17 4.87 -6.71 -19.56
CA ALA A 17 4.82 -6.04 -18.28
C ALA A 17 5.57 -6.83 -17.20
N PRO A 18 6.19 -6.14 -16.23
CA PRO A 18 6.72 -6.82 -15.05
C PRO A 18 5.59 -7.48 -14.25
N SER A 19 5.91 -8.55 -13.52
CA SER A 19 4.93 -9.27 -12.68
C SER A 19 4.30 -8.41 -11.58
N VAL A 20 4.94 -7.30 -11.21
CA VAL A 20 4.46 -6.33 -10.23
C VAL A 20 4.66 -4.93 -10.78
N ILE A 21 3.62 -4.11 -10.71
CA ILE A 21 3.66 -2.68 -11.03
C ILE A 21 3.31 -1.92 -9.75
N LEU A 22 4.24 -1.09 -9.29
CA LEU A 22 4.00 -0.19 -8.16
C LEU A 22 3.63 1.19 -8.70
N VAL A 23 2.45 1.67 -8.34
CA VAL A 23 2.02 3.05 -8.57
C VAL A 23 2.13 3.79 -7.25
N ALA A 24 2.97 4.81 -7.20
CA ALA A 24 3.25 5.58 -5.99
C ALA A 24 3.32 7.07 -6.32
N GLY A 25 2.94 7.90 -5.35
CA GLY A 25 2.95 9.36 -5.48
C GLY A 25 2.58 10.02 -4.15
N ASP A 26 2.77 11.34 -4.08
CA ASP A 26 2.55 12.11 -2.85
C ASP A 26 1.08 12.51 -2.63
N VAL A 27 0.20 12.24 -3.61
CA VAL A 27 -1.21 12.65 -3.61
C VAL A 27 -2.08 11.47 -4.05
N ASP A 28 -2.91 10.98 -3.13
CA ASP A 28 -3.75 9.78 -3.30
C ASP A 28 -4.60 9.83 -4.58
N PHE A 29 -5.24 10.97 -4.86
CA PHE A 29 -6.05 11.15 -6.07
C PHE A 29 -5.28 10.84 -7.36
N PHE A 30 -4.02 11.29 -7.47
CA PHE A 30 -3.21 11.01 -8.66
C PHE A 30 -2.72 9.56 -8.71
N VAL A 31 -2.47 8.94 -7.56
CA VAL A 31 -2.10 7.53 -7.47
C VAL A 31 -3.26 6.65 -7.94
N GLU A 32 -4.47 6.91 -7.46
CA GLU A 32 -5.70 6.21 -7.89
C GLU A 32 -5.96 6.40 -9.39
N GLU A 33 -5.83 7.63 -9.89
CA GLU A 33 -6.04 7.93 -11.30
C GLU A 33 -5.05 7.18 -12.20
N GLU A 34 -3.76 7.14 -11.81
CA GLU A 34 -2.73 6.41 -12.55
C GLU A 34 -2.90 4.89 -12.43
N ALA A 35 -3.27 4.37 -11.26
CA ALA A 35 -3.56 2.95 -11.08
C ALA A 35 -4.72 2.50 -11.98
N ARG A 36 -5.77 3.32 -12.11
CA ARG A 36 -6.86 3.08 -13.06
C ARG A 36 -6.39 3.06 -14.50
N LYS A 37 -5.54 4.01 -14.92
CA LYS A 37 -4.99 4.04 -16.29
C LYS A 37 -4.15 2.80 -16.60
N VAL A 38 -3.35 2.35 -15.63
CA VAL A 38 -2.59 1.09 -15.74
C VAL A 38 -3.53 -0.09 -15.92
N LEU A 39 -4.61 -0.16 -15.13
CA LEU A 39 -5.62 -1.19 -15.26
C LEU A 39 -6.37 -1.15 -16.59
N GLU A 40 -6.76 0.03 -17.07
CA GLU A 40 -7.42 0.16 -18.37
C GLU A 40 -6.49 -0.25 -19.52
N HIS A 41 -5.19 0.02 -19.39
CA HIS A 41 -4.21 -0.36 -20.40
C HIS A 41 -3.93 -1.87 -20.42
N LEU A 42 -3.83 -2.49 -19.25
CA LEU A 42 -3.48 -3.92 -19.12
C LEU A 42 -4.71 -4.84 -19.11
N GLY A 43 -5.84 -4.35 -18.62
CA GLY A 43 -7.13 -5.04 -18.49
C GLY A 43 -7.89 -5.05 -19.81
N GLY A 44 -7.48 -5.92 -20.72
CA GLY A 44 -8.24 -6.21 -21.95
C GLY A 44 -9.43 -7.16 -21.72
N GLU A 45 -10.18 -7.47 -22.79
CA GLU A 45 -11.40 -8.29 -22.77
C GLU A 45 -11.25 -9.68 -22.10
N ASN A 46 -10.04 -10.23 -22.10
CA ASN A 46 -9.71 -11.52 -21.51
C ASN A 46 -8.87 -11.40 -20.24
N THR A 47 -9.11 -10.39 -19.40
CA THR A 47 -8.37 -10.20 -18.13
C THR A 47 -9.32 -10.10 -16.96
N GLU A 48 -9.17 -10.98 -15.97
CA GLU A 48 -9.86 -10.87 -14.70
C GLU A 48 -9.15 -9.85 -13.81
N VAL A 49 -9.87 -8.83 -13.33
CA VAL A 49 -9.34 -7.83 -12.40
C VAL A 49 -9.97 -8.04 -11.03
N LEU A 50 -9.15 -8.30 -10.02
CA LEU A 50 -9.56 -8.40 -8.63
C LEU A 50 -9.00 -7.21 -7.85
N HIS A 51 -9.87 -6.46 -7.19
CA HIS A 51 -9.51 -5.32 -6.37
C HIS A 51 -9.64 -5.67 -4.90
N PHE A 52 -8.57 -5.46 -4.14
CA PHE A 52 -8.52 -5.62 -2.71
C PHE A 52 -8.22 -4.27 -2.06
N ASP A 53 -9.09 -3.88 -1.14
CA ASP A 53 -8.87 -2.72 -0.29
C ASP A 53 -7.82 -3.00 0.80
N ASP A 54 -7.58 -1.99 1.62
CA ASP A 54 -6.61 -2.02 2.71
C ASP A 54 -7.09 -2.81 3.95
N GLU A 55 -8.31 -3.38 3.92
CA GLU A 55 -8.90 -4.24 4.95
C GLU A 55 -8.95 -5.71 4.53
N ALA A 56 -8.65 -6.03 3.27
CA ALA A 56 -8.59 -7.38 2.75
C ALA A 56 -7.65 -8.28 3.58
N SER A 57 -8.09 -9.51 3.84
CA SER A 57 -7.25 -10.45 4.57
C SER A 57 -6.07 -10.91 3.72
N PRO A 58 -4.87 -11.09 4.30
CA PRO A 58 -3.70 -11.58 3.57
C PRO A 58 -3.96 -12.92 2.86
N GLU A 59 -4.78 -13.78 3.46
CA GLU A 59 -5.16 -15.08 2.89
C GLU A 59 -5.96 -14.90 1.60
N ALA A 60 -6.91 -13.96 1.56
CA ALA A 60 -7.73 -13.71 0.37
C ALA A 60 -6.89 -13.19 -0.80
N VAL A 61 -5.92 -12.31 -0.52
CA VAL A 61 -4.98 -11.80 -1.52
C VAL A 61 -4.05 -12.92 -2.00
N SER A 62 -3.53 -13.74 -1.09
CA SER A 62 -2.68 -14.90 -1.41
C SER A 62 -3.41 -15.88 -2.32
N ASP A 63 -4.67 -16.21 -1.99
CA ASP A 63 -5.48 -17.12 -2.79
C ASP A 63 -5.75 -16.54 -4.19
N ALA A 64 -5.98 -15.23 -4.31
CA ALA A 64 -6.17 -14.56 -5.59
C ALA A 64 -4.90 -14.58 -6.48
N LEU A 65 -3.72 -14.55 -5.88
CA LEU A 65 -2.45 -14.62 -6.61
C LEU A 65 -2.09 -16.04 -7.03
N LEU A 66 -2.37 -17.04 -6.18
CA LEU A 66 -1.92 -18.41 -6.39
C LEU A 66 -2.89 -19.24 -7.23
N ASN A 67 -4.20 -18.97 -7.12
CA ASN A 67 -5.20 -19.74 -7.86
C ASN A 67 -5.32 -19.25 -9.29
N ARG A 68 -5.45 -20.17 -10.25
CA ARG A 68 -5.74 -19.80 -11.63
C ARG A 68 -7.19 -19.35 -11.78
N SER A 69 -7.41 -18.39 -12.66
CA SER A 69 -8.76 -18.01 -13.06
C SER A 69 -9.40 -19.11 -13.89
N LEU A 70 -10.70 -19.31 -13.68
CA LEU A 70 -11.53 -20.20 -14.48
C LEU A 70 -12.16 -19.48 -15.68
N PHE A 71 -12.19 -18.15 -15.66
CA PHE A 71 -12.94 -17.33 -16.62
C PHE A 71 -12.03 -16.56 -17.57
N SER A 72 -10.74 -16.45 -17.24
CA SER A 72 -9.79 -15.69 -18.04
C SER A 72 -8.39 -16.34 -18.02
N PRO A 73 -7.62 -16.24 -19.11
CA PRO A 73 -6.22 -16.65 -19.11
C PRO A 73 -5.29 -15.68 -18.35
N ARG A 74 -5.75 -14.47 -18.02
CA ARG A 74 -4.96 -13.39 -17.42
C ARG A 74 -5.63 -12.86 -16.17
N ARG A 75 -4.86 -12.63 -15.10
CA ARG A 75 -5.40 -12.01 -13.88
C ARG A 75 -4.53 -10.83 -13.47
N ILE A 76 -5.18 -9.74 -13.11
CA ILE A 76 -4.57 -8.62 -12.41
C ILE A 76 -5.16 -8.58 -11.01
N VAL A 77 -4.29 -8.60 -10.01
CA VAL A 77 -4.65 -8.38 -8.61
C VAL A 77 -4.17 -6.99 -8.23
N GLN A 78 -5.11 -6.09 -7.98
CA GLN A 78 -4.83 -4.75 -7.46
C GLN A 78 -5.00 -4.78 -5.94
N LEU A 79 -4.00 -4.27 -5.22
CA LEU A 79 -4.02 -4.14 -3.76
C LEU A 79 -3.54 -2.74 -3.38
N ASP A 80 -4.23 -2.09 -2.46
CA ASP A 80 -3.70 -0.92 -1.78
C ASP A 80 -2.69 -1.34 -0.69
N VAL A 81 -1.41 -1.16 -1.01
CA VAL A 81 -0.29 -1.48 -0.10
C VAL A 81 0.13 -0.30 0.76
N SER A 82 -0.58 0.82 0.73
CA SER A 82 -0.16 2.05 1.42
C SER A 82 -0.11 1.85 2.95
N ARG A 83 -0.92 0.95 3.52
CA ARG A 83 -0.78 0.54 4.93
C ARG A 83 0.47 -0.29 5.20
N LEU A 84 0.90 -1.12 4.26
CA LEU A 84 2.08 -1.99 4.38
C LEU A 84 3.38 -1.21 4.17
N LEU A 85 3.37 -0.27 3.22
CA LEU A 85 4.49 0.61 2.92
C LEU A 85 4.54 1.85 3.81
N GLY A 86 3.46 2.11 4.57
CA GLY A 86 3.28 3.29 5.40
C GLY A 86 2.86 4.52 4.58
N THR A 87 1.59 4.94 4.70
CA THR A 87 1.07 6.20 4.13
C THR A 87 1.66 7.44 4.79
N SER A 88 2.17 7.27 6.01
CA SER A 88 2.58 8.34 6.88
C SER A 88 4.08 8.22 7.10
N SER A 89 4.80 9.29 6.81
CA SER A 89 6.21 9.37 7.17
C SER A 89 6.38 9.10 8.68
N PRO A 90 7.54 8.60 9.12
CA PRO A 90 7.82 8.40 10.54
C PRO A 90 7.46 9.61 11.42
N GLY A 91 7.69 10.84 10.94
CA GLY A 91 7.27 12.06 11.61
C GLY A 91 5.76 12.19 11.79
N LYS A 92 4.96 11.93 10.74
CA LYS A 92 3.49 11.95 10.83
C LYS A 92 2.95 10.87 11.77
N LEU A 93 3.55 9.68 11.76
CA LEU A 93 3.16 8.59 12.66
C LEU A 93 3.46 8.93 14.12
N PHE A 94 4.58 9.61 14.38
CA PHE A 94 4.93 10.10 15.70
C PHE A 94 3.95 11.18 16.19
N GLU A 95 3.61 12.15 15.34
CA GLU A 95 2.61 13.19 15.65
C GLU A 95 1.23 12.57 15.96
N GLN A 96 0.76 11.63 15.13
CA GLN A 96 -0.51 10.92 15.36
C GLN A 96 -0.49 10.08 16.64
N ALA A 97 0.66 9.51 16.99
CA ALA A 97 0.84 8.77 18.23
C ALA A 97 0.72 9.69 19.45
N LEU A 98 1.38 10.85 19.41
CA LEU A 98 1.29 11.87 20.45
C LEU A 98 -0.13 12.40 20.60
N GLU A 99 -0.78 12.81 19.51
CA GLU A 99 -2.15 13.33 19.54
C GLU A 99 -3.15 12.30 20.12
N GLY A 100 -3.02 11.03 19.72
CA GLY A 100 -3.85 9.95 20.25
C GLY A 100 -3.62 9.71 21.75
N TRP A 101 -2.37 9.83 22.20
CA TRP A 101 -1.99 9.68 23.60
C TRP A 101 -2.51 10.84 24.46
N GLU A 102 -2.38 12.08 23.98
CA GLU A 102 -2.82 13.30 24.65
C GLU A 102 -4.35 13.40 24.76
N ARG A 103 -5.10 12.97 23.73
CA ARG A 103 -6.57 12.88 23.81
C ARG A 103 -7.07 12.01 24.95
N GLY A 104 -6.28 11.02 25.35
CA GLY A 104 -6.66 10.06 26.38
C GLY A 104 -7.84 9.16 25.98
N GLY A 105 -8.29 8.35 26.94
CA GLY A 105 -9.39 7.40 26.77
C GLY A 105 -9.05 6.16 25.90
N PRO A 106 -9.99 5.18 25.81
CA PRO A 106 -9.74 3.92 25.09
C PRO A 106 -9.51 4.08 23.58
N ALA A 107 -10.26 4.99 22.94
CA ALA A 107 -10.14 5.25 21.51
C ALA A 107 -8.82 5.96 21.18
N GLY A 108 -8.42 6.97 21.97
CA GLY A 108 -7.13 7.66 21.82
C GLY A 108 -5.94 6.73 22.01
N ARG A 109 -5.96 5.89 23.06
CA ARG A 109 -4.91 4.87 23.28
C ARG A 109 -4.81 3.86 22.14
N LYS A 110 -5.94 3.42 21.57
CA LYS A 110 -5.95 2.50 20.42
C LYS A 110 -5.38 3.15 19.16
N GLN A 111 -5.68 4.42 18.93
CA GLN A 111 -5.12 5.20 17.83
C GLN A 111 -3.61 5.38 18.00
N ALA A 112 -3.16 5.78 19.19
CA ALA A 112 -1.75 5.96 19.50
C ALA A 112 -0.95 4.67 19.30
N TYR A 113 -1.46 3.55 19.81
CA TYR A 113 -0.82 2.24 19.63
C TYR A 113 -0.69 1.84 18.16
N ARG A 114 -1.72 2.09 17.35
CA ARG A 114 -1.68 1.83 15.90
C ARG A 114 -0.61 2.67 15.20
N ALA A 115 -0.53 3.96 15.52
CA ALA A 115 0.45 4.87 14.93
C ALA A 115 1.89 4.52 15.33
N VAL A 116 2.14 4.19 16.61
CA VAL A 116 3.46 3.72 17.09
C VAL A 116 3.88 2.42 16.42
N ARG A 117 2.96 1.47 16.25
CA ARG A 117 3.29 0.21 15.58
C ARG A 117 3.67 0.43 14.11
N GLY A 118 2.96 1.32 13.41
CA GLY A 118 3.34 1.75 12.08
C GLY A 118 4.73 2.42 12.06
N LEU A 119 5.01 3.27 13.04
CA LEU A 119 6.30 3.97 13.17
C LEU A 119 7.46 2.99 13.35
N LEU A 120 7.33 2.03 14.28
CA LEU A 120 8.35 1.03 14.54
C LEU A 120 8.61 0.15 13.30
N SER A 121 7.55 -0.20 12.58
CA SER A 121 7.66 -0.93 11.31
C SER A 121 8.40 -0.10 10.24
N ALA A 122 8.10 1.20 10.13
CA ALA A 122 8.73 2.11 9.18
C ALA A 122 10.22 2.36 9.50
N LEU A 123 10.61 2.32 10.79
CA LEU A 123 12.00 2.45 11.23
C LEU A 123 12.80 1.15 11.10
N GLY A 124 12.18 0.05 10.65
CA GLY A 124 12.83 -1.26 10.57
C GLY A 124 13.16 -1.87 11.94
N THR A 125 12.62 -1.30 13.03
CA THR A 125 12.79 -1.83 14.37
C THR A 125 11.81 -2.98 14.57
N SER A 126 12.32 -4.18 14.86
CA SER A 126 11.45 -5.30 15.22
C SER A 126 10.69 -4.95 16.50
N ALA A 127 9.38 -5.25 16.53
CA ALA A 127 8.50 -4.96 17.66
C ALA A 127 8.79 -5.83 18.91
N GLY A 128 10.00 -6.37 19.03
CA GLY A 128 10.45 -7.28 20.10
C GLY A 128 11.75 -6.85 20.78
N GLY A 129 12.20 -5.60 20.61
CA GLY A 129 13.30 -5.06 21.41
C GLY A 129 12.91 -5.01 22.88
N ASN A 130 13.72 -5.64 23.74
CA ASN A 130 13.48 -5.63 25.18
C ASN A 130 13.55 -4.18 25.67
N ALA A 131 12.69 -3.78 26.61
CA ALA A 131 12.63 -2.40 27.12
C ALA A 131 13.98 -1.92 27.72
N GLU A 132 14.89 -2.85 28.01
CA GLU A 132 16.25 -2.59 28.51
C GLU A 132 17.26 -2.18 27.42
N GLU A 133 16.98 -2.39 26.12
CA GLU A 133 17.89 -2.03 25.03
C GLU A 133 17.77 -0.57 24.56
N LEU A 134 16.79 0.17 25.08
CA LEU A 134 16.49 1.56 24.69
C LEU A 134 16.84 2.60 25.78
N ALA A 135 17.58 2.21 26.83
CA ALA A 135 18.02 3.08 27.93
C ALA A 135 19.47 3.55 27.76
#